data_AF-A0A552PUG1-F1
#
_entry.id   AF-A0A552PUG1-F1
#
_cell.length_a   1.000
_cell.length_b   1.000
_cell.length_c   1.000
_cell.angle_alpha   90.00
_cell.angle_beta   90.00
_cell.angle_gamma   90.00
#
_symmetry.space_group_name_H-M   'P 1'
#
loop_
_entity.id
_entity.type
_entity.pdbx_description
1 polymer ?
#
loop_
_entity_poly.entity_id
_entity_poly.type
_entity_poly.pdbx_seq_one_letter_code
_entity_poly.pdbx_strand_id
1 'polypeptide(L)'
;MTSPPLPIFPAVDDILFNFAQSDGLSQANQVNSARNQRLTAPELNTVVFLDAGVTDYQTLQAGVIPEVATVILSPNQNGIEQITAFLPQNPQITTIHLVSHGAPGCLYLGNCQLNLTNSYDYRQQLQSWAKTNHILLYGCQVAAADEGTEFINKLSQITGAKIAVFQSDIPFFAGLTV
;
A
#
# COMPACT_ATOMS: atom_id res chain seq x y z
N MET A 1 -22.72 -0.98 -19.91
CA MET A 1 -21.58 -1.85 -19.60
C MET A 1 -21.12 -1.49 -18.19
N THR A 2 -21.60 -2.21 -17.18
CA THR A 2 -21.26 -1.96 -15.77
C THR A 2 -19.90 -2.60 -15.52
N SER A 3 -18.90 -1.80 -15.13
CA SER A 3 -17.63 -2.32 -14.65
C SER A 3 -17.88 -3.32 -13.53
N PRO A 4 -17.22 -4.49 -13.52
CA PRO A 4 -17.36 -5.42 -12.42
C PRO A 4 -16.90 -4.74 -11.12
N PRO A 5 -17.56 -4.99 -9.98
CA PRO A 5 -17.12 -4.48 -8.69
C PRO A 5 -15.68 -4.96 -8.45
N LEU A 6 -14.82 -4.03 -8.03
CA LEU A 6 -13.44 -4.35 -7.67
C LEU A 6 -13.44 -5.40 -6.56
N PRO A 7 -12.59 -6.44 -6.66
CA PRO A 7 -12.50 -7.44 -5.60
C PRO A 7 -12.03 -6.75 -4.31
N ILE A 8 -12.90 -6.74 -3.30
CA ILE A 8 -12.55 -6.36 -1.93
C ILE A 8 -11.84 -7.59 -1.34
N PHE A 9 -10.52 -7.56 -1.28
CA PHE A 9 -9.75 -8.59 -0.59
C PHE A 9 -9.79 -8.31 0.92
N PRO A 10 -10.06 -9.31 1.77
CA PRO A 10 -10.01 -9.14 3.21
C PRO A 10 -8.55 -8.86 3.64
N ALA A 11 -8.35 -7.90 4.55
CA ALA A 11 -7.03 -7.44 5.05
C ALA A 11 -6.17 -8.53 5.72
N VAL A 12 -6.68 -9.75 5.87
CA VAL A 12 -6.02 -10.89 6.51
C VAL A 12 -5.18 -11.74 5.55
N ASP A 13 -5.26 -11.49 4.24
CA ASP A 13 -4.43 -12.19 3.25
C ASP A 13 -3.11 -11.45 2.92
N ASP A 14 -2.82 -10.33 3.59
CA ASP A 14 -1.54 -9.65 3.44
C ASP A 14 -0.44 -10.37 4.21
N ILE A 15 0.22 -11.27 3.49
CA ILE A 15 1.37 -12.06 3.92
C ILE A 15 2.63 -11.24 4.24
N LEU A 16 2.58 -9.91 4.07
CA LEU A 16 3.70 -8.99 4.22
C LEU A 16 3.92 -8.45 5.63
N PHE A 17 2.89 -8.47 6.48
CA PHE A 17 2.98 -7.92 7.83
C PHE A 17 2.96 -9.03 8.88
N ASN A 18 4.09 -9.22 9.54
CA ASN A 18 4.26 -9.99 10.76
C ASN A 18 3.86 -9.16 11.99
N PHE A 19 2.56 -9.02 12.24
CA PHE A 19 2.01 -8.38 13.46
C PHE A 19 2.18 -9.24 14.73
N ALA A 20 3.36 -9.84 14.93
CA ALA A 20 3.68 -10.60 16.13
C ALA A 20 4.61 -9.78 17.04
N GLN A 21 4.03 -8.99 17.95
CA GLN A 21 4.51 -8.81 19.33
C GLN A 21 3.62 -7.84 20.15
N SER A 22 2.55 -8.37 20.73
CA SER A 22 2.24 -8.14 22.15
C SER A 22 1.62 -9.44 22.69
N ASP A 23 2.40 -10.14 23.51
CA ASP A 23 2.08 -11.32 24.31
C ASP A 23 1.93 -12.70 23.63
N GLY A 24 2.96 -13.55 23.77
CA GLY A 24 2.82 -15.01 23.61
C GLY A 24 3.95 -15.74 22.87
N LEU A 25 5.17 -15.72 23.42
CA LEU A 25 6.32 -16.48 22.90
C LEU A 25 6.12 -18.00 23.06
N SER A 26 5.98 -18.72 21.93
CA SER A 26 6.46 -20.12 21.71
C SER A 26 5.98 -20.72 20.37
N GLN A 27 4.86 -20.25 19.79
CA GLN A 27 4.35 -20.78 18.50
C GLN A 27 4.83 -19.99 17.27
N ALA A 28 5.29 -18.74 17.46
CA ALA A 28 5.70 -17.83 16.37
C ALA A 28 6.91 -18.34 15.55
N ASN A 29 7.84 -19.08 16.14
CA ASN A 29 9.03 -19.56 15.43
C ASN A 29 8.70 -20.59 14.33
N GLN A 30 7.61 -21.35 14.48
CA GLN A 30 7.18 -22.32 13.46
C GLN A 30 6.37 -21.64 12.34
N VAL A 31 5.54 -20.65 12.67
CA VAL A 31 4.75 -19.89 11.68
C VAL A 31 5.64 -19.02 10.79
N ASN A 32 6.67 -18.39 11.37
CA ASN A 32 7.64 -17.57 10.61
C ASN A 32 8.46 -18.42 9.64
N SER A 33 8.83 -19.64 10.05
CA SER A 33 9.58 -20.57 9.20
C SER A 33 8.75 -21.09 8.02
N ALA A 34 7.45 -21.33 8.22
CA ALA A 34 6.53 -21.73 7.15
C ALA A 34 6.14 -20.55 6.22
N ARG A 35 6.06 -19.32 6.73
CA ARG A 35 5.84 -18.09 5.93
C ARG A 35 7.04 -17.77 5.03
N ASN A 36 8.25 -17.80 5.58
CA ASN A 36 9.47 -17.51 4.81
C ASN A 36 9.74 -18.56 3.72
N GLN A 37 9.24 -19.79 3.90
CA GLN A 37 9.26 -20.83 2.88
C GLN A 37 8.20 -20.67 1.78
N ARG A 38 7.19 -19.79 1.97
CA ARG A 38 6.07 -19.60 1.03
C ARG A 38 6.08 -18.26 0.30
N LEU A 39 7.10 -17.43 0.52
CA LEU A 39 7.33 -16.21 -0.27
C LEU A 39 7.57 -16.61 -1.73
N THR A 40 6.55 -16.39 -2.55
CA THR A 40 6.66 -16.64 -3.99
C THR A 40 7.53 -15.56 -4.63
N ALA A 41 8.16 -15.82 -5.78
CA ALA A 41 8.95 -14.81 -6.49
C ALA A 41 8.23 -13.45 -6.71
N PRO A 42 6.90 -13.40 -6.92
CA PRO A 42 6.13 -12.14 -6.89
C PRO A 42 6.24 -11.31 -5.61
N GLU A 43 6.39 -11.95 -4.43
CA GLU A 43 6.51 -11.29 -3.13
C GLU A 43 7.92 -10.73 -2.88
N LEU A 44 8.94 -11.34 -3.49
CA LEU A 44 10.31 -10.83 -3.47
C LEU A 44 10.50 -9.59 -4.36
N ASN A 45 9.53 -9.34 -5.24
CA ASN A 45 9.45 -8.18 -6.13
C ASN A 45 8.46 -7.14 -5.60
N THR A 46 8.23 -7.14 -4.29
CA THR A 46 7.32 -6.24 -3.60
C THR A 46 8.06 -5.14 -2.85
N VAL A 47 7.50 -3.94 -2.87
CA VAL A 47 7.92 -2.82 -2.02
C VAL A 47 6.72 -2.31 -1.21
N VAL A 48 6.95 -2.01 0.06
CA VAL A 48 6.00 -1.34 0.95
C VAL A 48 6.44 0.11 1.13
N PHE A 49 5.65 1.06 0.66
CA PHE A 49 5.78 2.47 1.00
C PHE A 49 4.88 2.79 2.19
N LEU A 50 5.49 3.29 3.26
CA LEU A 50 4.79 3.72 4.46
C LEU A 50 4.85 5.25 4.52
N ASP A 51 3.69 5.89 4.57
CA ASP A 51 3.59 7.31 4.83
C ASP A 51 3.89 7.63 6.30
N ALA A 52 4.84 8.52 6.55
CA ALA A 52 5.20 8.91 7.92
C ALA A 52 4.12 9.72 8.65
N GLY A 53 3.08 10.19 7.95
CA GLY A 53 1.90 10.80 8.53
C GLY A 53 0.93 9.79 9.14
N VAL A 54 1.07 8.50 8.85
CA VAL A 54 0.28 7.43 9.47
C VAL A 54 0.69 7.26 10.93
N THR A 55 -0.32 7.20 11.81
CA THR A 55 -0.10 6.93 13.24
C THR A 55 0.58 5.57 13.43
N ASP A 56 1.60 5.52 14.27
CA ASP A 56 2.38 4.30 14.58
C ASP A 56 2.99 3.61 13.34
N TYR A 57 3.37 4.38 12.31
CA TYR A 57 4.03 3.82 11.12
C TYR A 57 5.30 3.02 11.46
N GLN A 58 5.99 3.32 12.57
CA GLN A 58 7.15 2.55 13.03
C GLN A 58 6.77 1.13 13.44
N THR A 59 5.59 0.94 14.03
CA THR A 59 5.07 -0.38 14.39
C THR A 59 4.71 -1.16 13.13
N LEU A 60 4.13 -0.50 12.12
CA LEU A 60 3.90 -1.10 10.80
C LEU A 60 5.21 -1.53 10.14
N GLN A 61 6.21 -0.65 10.16
CA GLN A 61 7.53 -0.93 9.62
C GLN A 61 8.18 -2.13 10.30
N ALA A 62 8.10 -2.22 11.64
CA ALA A 62 8.61 -3.36 12.40
C ALA A 62 7.84 -4.66 12.10
N GLY A 63 6.59 -4.53 11.67
CA GLY A 63 5.78 -5.65 11.20
C GLY A 63 6.14 -6.13 9.81
N VAL A 64 6.75 -5.32 8.93
CA VAL A 64 7.07 -5.80 7.56
C VAL A 64 8.10 -6.92 7.62
N ILE A 65 7.88 -7.99 6.87
CA ILE A 65 8.84 -9.09 6.78
C ILE A 65 10.21 -8.60 6.26
N PRO A 66 11.34 -9.05 6.83
CA PRO A 66 12.67 -8.54 6.49
C PRO A 66 13.06 -8.65 5.00
N GLU A 67 12.45 -9.60 4.29
CA GLU A 67 12.73 -9.90 2.89
C GLU A 67 12.09 -8.90 1.91
N VAL A 68 11.21 -8.01 2.38
CA VAL A 68 10.47 -7.06 1.55
C VAL A 68 11.02 -5.65 1.74
N ALA A 69 11.25 -4.97 0.61
CA ALA A 69 11.76 -3.61 0.63
C ALA A 69 10.72 -2.68 1.29
N THR A 70 11.14 -1.92 2.30
CA THR A 70 10.29 -0.92 2.95
C THR A 70 10.88 0.46 2.77
N VAL A 71 10.06 1.41 2.33
CA VAL A 71 10.45 2.80 2.09
C VAL A 71 9.51 3.72 2.88
N ILE A 72 10.08 4.62 3.68
CA ILE A 72 9.31 5.62 4.42
C ILE A 72 9.20 6.88 3.58
N LEU A 73 7.97 7.32 3.28
CA LEU A 73 7.73 8.59 2.60
C LEU A 73 7.88 9.73 3.60
N SER A 74 8.75 10.69 3.26
CA SER A 74 8.97 11.88 4.07
C SER A 74 7.71 12.75 4.08
N PRO A 75 7.26 13.24 5.26
CA PRO A 75 6.07 14.08 5.37
C PRO A 75 6.29 15.48 4.77
N ASN A 76 7.55 15.86 4.51
CA ASN A 76 7.91 17.19 4.01
C ASN A 76 8.14 17.21 2.48
N GLN A 77 7.97 16.08 1.80
CA GLN A 77 8.21 15.93 0.37
C GLN A 77 6.99 15.33 -0.31
N ASN A 78 6.91 15.54 -1.62
CA ASN A 78 5.84 14.98 -2.43
C ASN A 78 6.03 13.46 -2.50
N GLY A 79 5.07 12.68 -1.98
CA GLY A 79 5.18 11.23 -1.94
C GLY A 79 5.14 10.58 -3.34
N ILE A 80 4.44 11.18 -4.30
CA ILE A 80 4.41 10.68 -5.69
C ILE A 80 5.80 10.82 -6.31
N GLU A 81 6.46 11.96 -6.11
CA GLU A 81 7.82 12.19 -6.62
C GLU A 81 8.83 11.22 -5.99
N GLN A 82 8.72 10.96 -4.68
CA GLN A 82 9.57 9.99 -3.98
C GLN A 82 9.40 8.58 -4.58
N ILE A 83 8.17 8.12 -4.81
CA ILE A 83 7.89 6.82 -5.44
C ILE A 83 8.42 6.79 -6.88
N THR A 84 8.16 7.84 -7.67
CA THR A 84 8.66 7.96 -9.05
C THR A 84 10.18 7.96 -9.13
N ALA A 85 10.89 8.50 -8.13
CA ALA A 85 12.34 8.43 -8.08
C ALA A 85 12.86 7.03 -7.68
N PHE A 86 12.11 6.30 -6.84
CA PHE A 86 12.51 4.99 -6.34
C PHE A 86 12.35 3.85 -7.36
N LEU A 87 11.23 3.80 -8.07
CA LEU A 87 10.88 2.68 -8.95
C LEU A 87 11.89 2.44 -10.10
N PRO A 88 12.44 3.48 -10.79
CA PRO A 88 13.42 3.26 -11.84
C PRO A 88 14.75 2.66 -11.35
N GLN A 89 15.10 2.90 -10.08
CA GLN A 89 16.29 2.32 -9.43
C GLN A 89 16.07 0.86 -9.03
N ASN A 90 14.81 0.39 -9.03
CA ASN A 90 14.41 -0.93 -8.57
C ASN A 90 13.52 -1.63 -9.61
N PRO A 91 14.05 -1.90 -10.82
CA PRO A 91 13.26 -2.42 -11.95
C PRO A 91 12.68 -3.82 -11.72
N GLN A 92 13.18 -4.55 -10.72
CA GLN A 92 12.64 -5.85 -10.30
C GLN A 92 11.27 -5.74 -9.62
N ILE A 93 10.89 -4.55 -9.12
CA ILE A 93 9.65 -4.36 -8.38
C ILE A 93 8.45 -4.43 -9.32
N THR A 94 7.55 -5.37 -9.02
CA THR A 94 6.30 -5.58 -9.76
C THR A 94 5.06 -5.29 -8.93
N THR A 95 5.20 -5.16 -7.61
CA THR A 95 4.08 -4.95 -6.67
C THR A 95 4.40 -3.81 -5.71
N ILE A 96 3.47 -2.87 -5.59
CA ILE A 96 3.57 -1.73 -4.66
C ILE A 96 2.49 -1.89 -3.59
N HIS A 97 2.87 -1.82 -2.32
CA HIS A 97 1.97 -1.65 -1.19
C HIS A 97 2.13 -0.22 -0.68
N LEU A 98 1.05 0.52 -0.60
CA LEU A 98 1.07 1.93 -0.23
C LEU A 98 0.20 2.15 0.99
N VAL A 99 0.83 2.39 2.13
CA VAL A 99 0.15 2.60 3.42
C VAL A 99 0.14 4.07 3.74
N SER A 100 -1.06 4.64 3.83
CA SER A 100 -1.25 6.08 3.97
C SER A 100 -2.61 6.42 4.56
N HIS A 101 -2.79 7.69 4.95
CA HIS A 101 -4.13 8.21 5.16
C HIS A 101 -4.89 8.34 3.85
N GLY A 102 -6.21 8.25 3.93
CA GLY A 102 -7.10 8.38 2.79
C GLY A 102 -8.40 9.07 3.16
N ALA A 103 -9.11 9.50 2.12
CA ALA A 103 -10.49 9.96 2.17
C ALA A 103 -11.18 9.49 0.86
N PRO A 104 -12.52 9.56 0.75
CA PRO A 104 -13.22 9.22 -0.49
C PRO A 104 -12.59 9.89 -1.73
N GLY A 105 -12.05 9.08 -2.63
CA GLY A 105 -11.39 9.54 -3.86
C GLY A 105 -10.06 10.28 -3.69
N CYS A 106 -9.41 10.14 -2.53
CA CYS A 106 -8.18 10.86 -2.18
C CYS A 106 -7.20 10.00 -1.37
N LEU A 107 -5.92 10.13 -1.68
CA LEU A 107 -4.80 9.50 -0.97
C LEU A 107 -3.80 10.56 -0.52
N TYR A 108 -3.33 10.49 0.73
CA TYR A 108 -2.36 11.44 1.27
C TYR A 108 -0.95 10.82 1.27
N LEU A 109 0.00 11.43 0.58
CA LEU A 109 1.36 10.90 0.41
C LEU A 109 2.41 12.00 0.67
N GLY A 110 3.06 11.93 1.82
CA GLY A 110 3.97 12.96 2.31
C GLY A 110 3.22 14.28 2.49
N ASN A 111 3.67 15.33 1.80
CA ASN A 111 3.00 16.63 1.80
C ASN A 111 1.99 16.82 0.66
N CYS A 112 1.75 15.79 -0.16
CA CYS A 112 0.86 15.88 -1.32
C CYS A 112 -0.40 15.04 -1.13
N GLN A 113 -1.46 15.43 -1.84
CA GLN A 113 -2.67 14.64 -1.99
C GLN A 113 -2.74 14.14 -3.43
N LEU A 114 -3.17 12.91 -3.64
CA LEU A 114 -3.49 12.34 -4.95
C LEU A 114 -5.00 12.11 -5.01
N ASN A 115 -5.68 12.77 -5.94
CA ASN A 115 -7.13 12.68 -6.10
C ASN A 115 -7.52 12.82 -7.58
N LEU A 116 -8.82 12.79 -7.87
CA LEU A 116 -9.32 12.90 -9.25
C LEU A 116 -8.89 14.20 -9.96
N THR A 117 -8.83 15.33 -9.25
CA THR A 117 -8.57 16.64 -9.87
C THR A 117 -7.11 16.81 -10.27
N ASN A 118 -6.17 16.31 -9.47
CA ASN A 118 -4.74 16.44 -9.75
C ASN A 118 -4.09 15.18 -10.34
N SER A 119 -4.84 14.08 -10.51
CA SER A 119 -4.36 12.87 -11.20
C SER A 119 -3.86 13.13 -12.62
N TYR A 120 -4.37 14.18 -13.28
CA TYR A 120 -3.91 14.61 -14.61
C TYR A 120 -2.49 15.20 -14.53
N ASP A 121 -2.23 16.03 -13.53
CA ASP A 121 -0.94 16.73 -13.37
C ASP A 121 0.19 15.74 -13.06
N TYR A 122 -0.13 14.69 -12.31
CA TYR A 122 0.78 13.58 -12.01
C TYR A 122 0.81 12.49 -13.08
N ARG A 123 0.14 12.65 -14.23
CA ARG A 123 0.00 11.55 -15.21
C ARG A 123 1.35 11.00 -15.64
N GLN A 124 2.34 11.84 -15.94
CA GLN A 124 3.64 11.37 -16.39
C GLN A 124 4.35 10.55 -15.32
N GLN A 125 4.30 11.02 -14.07
CA GLN A 125 4.82 10.32 -12.90
C GLN A 125 4.11 8.98 -12.69
N LEU A 126 2.78 8.96 -12.71
CA LEU A 126 1.99 7.75 -12.50
C LEU A 126 2.14 6.75 -13.66
N GLN A 127 2.28 7.22 -14.90
CA GLN A 127 2.59 6.36 -16.05
C GLN A 127 3.97 5.70 -15.93
N SER A 128 4.93 6.37 -15.28
CA SER A 128 6.24 5.75 -15.01
C SER A 128 6.15 4.56 -14.06
N TRP A 129 5.06 4.45 -13.29
CA TRP A 129 4.81 3.31 -12.42
C TRP A 129 4.29 2.09 -13.19
N ALA A 130 4.03 2.19 -14.49
CA ALA A 130 3.39 1.14 -15.28
C ALA A 130 4.17 -0.18 -15.43
N LYS A 131 5.43 -0.22 -15.00
CA LYS A 131 6.16 -1.48 -14.85
C LYS A 131 5.66 -2.31 -13.67
N THR A 132 4.94 -1.68 -12.74
CA THR A 132 4.29 -2.37 -11.63
C THR A 132 2.97 -2.96 -12.09
N ASN A 133 2.81 -4.25 -11.84
CA ASN A 133 1.62 -4.99 -12.23
C ASN A 133 0.48 -4.72 -11.25
N HIS A 134 0.80 -4.63 -9.96
CA HIS A 134 -0.17 -4.51 -8.88
C HIS A 134 0.16 -3.34 -7.96
N ILE A 135 -0.86 -2.57 -7.59
CA ILE A 135 -0.78 -1.51 -6.58
C ILE A 135 -1.85 -1.80 -5.52
N LEU A 136 -1.42 -2.00 -4.28
CA LEU A 136 -2.27 -2.25 -3.14
C LEU A 136 -2.30 -0.99 -2.29
N LEU A 137 -3.48 -0.39 -2.13
CA LEU A 137 -3.68 0.84 -1.37
C LEU A 137 -4.27 0.51 0.00
N TYR A 138 -3.56 0.85 1.06
CA TYR A 138 -4.04 0.81 2.44
C TYR A 138 -4.32 2.24 2.86
N GLY A 139 -5.59 2.61 2.84
CA GLY A 139 -6.01 3.95 3.23
C GLY A 139 -7.49 3.98 3.55
N CYS A 140 -7.84 4.77 4.57
CA CYS A 140 -9.23 4.92 5.00
C CYS A 140 -10.08 5.44 3.84
N GLN A 141 -11.16 4.73 3.50
CA GLN A 141 -12.23 5.19 2.61
C GLN A 141 -11.78 5.62 1.19
N VAL A 142 -10.57 5.28 0.73
CA VAL A 142 -10.04 5.75 -0.58
C VAL A 142 -10.96 5.36 -1.74
N ALA A 143 -11.46 4.12 -1.72
CA ALA A 143 -12.43 3.61 -2.69
C ALA A 143 -13.90 3.77 -2.27
N ALA A 144 -14.20 4.57 -1.24
CA ALA A 144 -15.56 4.72 -0.75
C ALA A 144 -16.33 5.70 -1.63
N ALA A 145 -17.65 5.50 -1.69
CA ALA A 145 -18.56 6.25 -2.55
C ALA A 145 -18.20 6.18 -4.05
N ASP A 146 -18.95 6.92 -4.87
CA ASP A 146 -18.77 6.94 -6.32
C ASP A 146 -17.43 7.61 -6.68
N GLU A 147 -17.03 8.63 -5.93
CA GLU A 147 -15.77 9.35 -6.10
C GLU A 147 -14.56 8.42 -5.90
N GLY A 148 -14.61 7.54 -4.90
CA GLY A 148 -13.57 6.56 -4.65
C GLY A 148 -13.46 5.52 -5.77
N THR A 149 -14.60 5.03 -6.26
CA THR A 149 -14.61 4.07 -7.38
C THR A 149 -14.05 4.70 -8.66
N GLU A 150 -14.42 5.95 -8.95
CA GLU A 150 -13.88 6.69 -10.09
C GLU A 150 -12.37 6.90 -9.94
N PHE A 151 -11.91 7.27 -8.74
CA PHE A 151 -10.49 7.47 -8.45
C PHE A 151 -9.66 6.21 -8.72
N ILE A 152 -10.10 5.04 -8.24
CA ILE A 152 -9.38 3.78 -8.47
C ILE A 152 -9.36 3.39 -9.94
N ASN A 153 -10.49 3.54 -10.64
CA ASN A 153 -10.55 3.28 -12.08
C ASN A 153 -9.60 4.19 -12.86
N LYS A 154 -9.56 5.48 -12.50
CA LYS A 154 -8.67 6.46 -13.13
C LYS A 154 -7.20 6.11 -12.89
N LEU A 155 -6.85 5.78 -11.66
CA LEU A 155 -5.49 5.43 -11.29
C LEU A 155 -5.05 4.13 -12.01
N SER A 156 -5.93 3.14 -12.12
CA SER A 156 -5.65 1.90 -12.87
C SER A 156 -5.46 2.17 -14.36
N GLN A 157 -6.25 3.07 -14.96
CA GLN A 157 -6.07 3.46 -16.37
C GLN A 157 -4.75 4.21 -16.62
N ILE A 158 -4.33 5.08 -15.71
CA ILE A 158 -3.09 5.86 -15.87
C ILE A 158 -1.87 4.99 -15.66
N THR A 159 -1.87 4.17 -14.61
CA THR A 159 -0.74 3.31 -14.24
C THR A 159 -0.69 2.03 -15.07
N GLY A 160 -1.82 1.56 -15.62
CA GLY A 160 -1.91 0.24 -16.23
C GLY A 160 -1.85 -0.93 -15.23
N ALA A 161 -1.71 -0.63 -13.94
CA ALA A 161 -1.66 -1.62 -12.87
C ALA A 161 -3.07 -2.03 -12.43
N LYS A 162 -3.18 -3.25 -11.89
CA LYS A 162 -4.35 -3.67 -11.14
C LYS A 162 -4.29 -3.05 -9.76
N ILE A 163 -5.35 -2.37 -9.36
CA ILE A 163 -5.42 -1.69 -8.08
C ILE A 163 -6.34 -2.47 -7.15
N ALA A 164 -5.81 -2.85 -6.00
CA ALA A 164 -6.59 -3.36 -4.88
C ALA A 164 -6.59 -2.32 -3.78
N VAL A 165 -7.71 -2.20 -3.07
CA VAL A 165 -7.85 -1.26 -1.96
C VAL A 165 -8.32 -2.01 -0.73
N PHE A 166 -7.62 -1.79 0.37
CA PHE A 166 -7.99 -2.30 1.67
C PHE A 166 -8.60 -1.15 2.47
N GLN A 167 -9.92 -1.22 2.61
CA GLN A 167 -10.66 -0.35 3.50
C GLN A 167 -10.83 -1.06 4.82
N SER A 168 -10.25 -0.51 5.88
CA SER A 168 -10.60 -0.88 7.23
C SER A 168 -11.58 0.15 7.79
N ASP A 169 -12.84 -0.22 8.02
CA ASP A 169 -13.75 0.47 8.96
C ASP A 169 -13.29 0.27 10.42
N ILE A 170 -12.37 -0.67 10.61
CA ILE A 170 -11.68 -0.91 11.86
C ILE A 170 -10.55 0.12 11.95
N PRO A 171 -10.40 0.83 13.08
CA PRO A 171 -9.16 1.52 13.36
C PRO A 171 -8.09 0.43 13.45
N PHE A 172 -7.36 0.23 12.37
CA PHE A 172 -6.28 -0.76 12.24
C PHE A 172 -5.21 -0.60 13.36
N PHE A 173 -5.30 0.49 14.15
CA PHE A 173 -4.42 0.87 15.26
C PHE A 173 -5.09 1.05 16.64
N ALA A 174 -6.41 0.91 16.83
CA ALA A 174 -6.99 1.16 18.18
C ALA A 174 -6.77 0.01 19.20
N GLY A 175 -6.01 -1.02 18.83
CA GLY A 175 -5.78 -2.21 19.66
C GLY A 175 -4.48 -2.24 20.48
N LEU A 176 -3.58 -1.26 20.36
CA LEU A 176 -2.40 -1.16 21.22
C LEU A 176 -2.73 -0.31 22.46
N THR A 177 -3.64 -0.80 23.30
CA THR A 177 -3.68 -0.34 24.69
C THR A 177 -3.03 -1.42 25.55
N VAL A 178 -1.93 -1.02 26.18
CA VAL A 178 -1.09 -1.71 27.19
C VAL A 178 -1.73 -2.84 27.98
#